data_AF-A0A2P5VUX5-F1
#
_entry.id   AF-A0A2P5VUX5-F1
#
_cell.length_a   1.000
_cell.length_b   1.000
_cell.length_c   1.000
_cell.angle_alpha   90.00
_cell.angle_beta   90.00
_cell.angle_gamma   90.00
#
_symmetry.space_group_name_H-M   'P 1'
#
loop_
_entity.id
_entity.type
_entity.pdbx_description
1 polymer ?
#
loop_
_entity_poly.entity_id
_entity_poly.type
_entity_poly.pdbx_seq_one_letter_code
_entity_poly.pdbx_strand_id
1 'polypeptide(L)'
;MYWSDLKDKVAGLALAQSPYGGSPIASDILREGQLGDYVNLRKLMEILICKVLKGDMQAMEDLTYKRRKEFLQKHHLPKELPVVSFHTEASISPAVLATLSRVAHAELPMMAPLSDGQPARLPVVMPLGAAMAACAQLLLVRYKEQSDGLVARCDAEVPGSIVVRPKRKLDHAWMVYSSLRDDPSEADAAQVCEALLTLLVEVGQKKRHELSMKDE
;
A
#
# COMPACT_ATOMS: atom_id res chain seq x y z
N MET A 1 14.56 -10.87 -7.09
CA MET A 1 14.34 -10.36 -8.45
C MET A 1 14.88 -11.35 -9.47
N TYR A 2 14.39 -11.32 -10.72
CA TYR A 2 14.99 -12.05 -11.86
C TYR A 2 16.30 -11.38 -12.30
N TRP A 3 17.31 -11.42 -11.44
CA TRP A 3 18.52 -10.61 -11.59
C TRP A 3 19.32 -10.98 -12.84
N SER A 4 19.35 -12.25 -13.23
CA SER A 4 20.00 -12.69 -14.47
C SER A 4 19.57 -11.88 -15.69
N ASP A 5 18.30 -11.49 -15.73
CA ASP A 5 17.70 -10.86 -16.91
C ASP A 5 17.76 -9.33 -16.83
N LEU A 6 17.92 -8.80 -15.61
CA LEU A 6 17.88 -7.37 -15.29
C LEU A 6 19.26 -6.76 -14.99
N LYS A 7 20.25 -7.61 -14.73
CA LYS A 7 21.64 -7.20 -14.58
C LYS A 7 22.07 -6.40 -15.81
N ASP A 8 22.81 -5.32 -15.55
CA ASP A 8 23.29 -4.36 -16.55
C ASP A 8 22.21 -3.52 -17.26
N LYS A 9 20.91 -3.77 -16.97
CA LYS A 9 19.77 -2.98 -17.47
C LYS A 9 19.15 -2.10 -16.39
N VAL A 10 19.23 -2.52 -15.13
CA VAL A 10 18.65 -1.82 -13.98
C VAL A 10 19.76 -1.19 -13.15
N ALA A 11 19.76 0.14 -13.07
CA ALA A 11 20.76 0.90 -12.31
C ALA A 11 20.47 0.95 -10.79
N GLY A 12 19.23 0.72 -10.38
CA GLY A 12 18.78 0.78 -8.99
C GLY A 12 17.27 0.65 -8.89
N LEU A 13 16.76 0.58 -7.65
CA LEU A 13 15.32 0.49 -7.37
C LEU A 13 14.90 1.55 -6.35
N ALA A 14 13.84 2.29 -6.68
CA ALA A 14 13.09 3.09 -5.72
C ALA A 14 11.74 2.40 -5.49
N LEU A 15 11.47 2.01 -4.25
CA LEU A 15 10.28 1.26 -3.86
C LEU A 15 9.44 2.14 -2.93
N ALA A 16 8.31 2.64 -3.42
CA ALA A 16 7.40 3.48 -2.66
C ALA A 16 6.19 2.65 -2.23
N GLN A 17 6.00 2.50 -0.90
CA GLN A 17 4.89 1.76 -0.29
C GLN A 17 4.74 0.33 -0.83
N SER A 18 5.81 -0.24 -1.37
CA SER A 18 5.77 -1.53 -2.04
C SER A 18 5.68 -2.67 -1.01
N PRO A 19 4.79 -3.66 -1.17
CA PRO A 19 4.66 -4.82 -0.28
C PRO A 19 5.82 -5.82 -0.48
N TYR A 20 7.04 -5.41 -0.13
CA TYR A 20 8.24 -6.21 -0.33
C TYR A 20 8.16 -7.53 0.44
N GLY A 21 7.88 -7.44 1.75
CA GLY A 21 7.64 -8.59 2.64
C GLY A 21 6.29 -9.26 2.40
N GLY A 22 5.33 -8.51 1.87
CA GLY A 22 3.94 -8.92 1.63
C GLY A 22 2.96 -7.89 2.13
N SER A 23 1.68 -8.21 1.98
CA SER A 23 0.57 -7.45 2.54
C SER A 23 -0.16 -8.31 3.58
N PRO A 24 -0.27 -7.83 4.83
CA PRO A 24 -1.10 -8.50 5.82
C PRO A 24 -2.58 -8.53 5.40
N ILE A 25 -3.04 -7.47 4.71
CA ILE A 25 -4.41 -7.42 4.18
C ILE A 25 -4.64 -8.49 3.12
N ALA A 26 -3.72 -8.67 2.17
CA ALA A 26 -3.83 -9.75 1.17
C ALA A 26 -3.90 -11.14 1.83
N SER A 27 -3.04 -11.36 2.82
CA SER A 27 -2.98 -12.62 3.58
C SER A 27 -4.26 -12.87 4.37
N ASP A 28 -4.88 -11.82 4.90
CA ASP A 28 -6.11 -11.89 5.68
C ASP A 28 -7.36 -12.11 4.83
N ILE A 29 -7.46 -11.42 3.69
CA ILE A 29 -8.58 -11.58 2.77
C ILE A 29 -8.66 -13.02 2.26
N LEU A 30 -7.53 -13.61 1.91
CA LEU A 30 -7.46 -14.93 1.29
C LEU A 30 -7.46 -16.09 2.30
N ARG A 31 -7.44 -15.81 3.61
CA ARG A 31 -7.49 -16.85 4.63
C ARG A 31 -8.91 -17.40 4.81
N GLU A 32 -9.06 -18.72 4.77
CA GLU A 32 -10.33 -19.39 5.03
C GLU A 32 -10.59 -19.50 6.55
N GLY A 33 -11.84 -19.26 7.00
CA GLY A 33 -12.31 -19.75 8.31
C GLY A 33 -12.44 -18.80 9.51
N GLN A 34 -12.55 -17.47 9.37
CA GLN A 34 -12.98 -16.61 10.51
C GLN A 34 -14.13 -15.66 10.13
N LEU A 35 -15.30 -15.94 10.70
CA LEU A 35 -16.59 -15.32 10.40
C LEU A 35 -16.93 -14.28 11.47
N GLY A 36 -16.95 -13.01 11.10
CA GLY A 36 -17.31 -11.89 11.98
C GLY A 36 -16.81 -10.58 11.39
N ASP A 37 -15.68 -10.08 11.90
CA ASP A 37 -15.08 -8.82 11.44
C ASP A 37 -14.50 -8.89 10.01
N TYR A 38 -14.08 -10.08 9.57
CA TYR A 38 -13.54 -10.28 8.22
C TYR A 38 -14.60 -10.16 7.13
N VAL A 39 -15.88 -10.37 7.41
CA VAL A 39 -16.91 -10.26 6.37
C VAL A 39 -17.04 -8.79 5.96
N ASN A 40 -17.01 -7.88 6.94
CA ASN A 40 -17.08 -6.45 6.67
C ASN A 40 -15.77 -5.93 6.08
N LEU A 41 -14.61 -6.40 6.55
CA LEU A 41 -13.31 -6.08 5.94
C LEU A 41 -13.18 -6.62 4.52
N ARG A 42 -13.57 -7.87 4.28
CA ARG A 42 -13.52 -8.50 2.96
C ARG A 42 -14.43 -7.74 2.00
N LYS A 43 -15.66 -7.40 2.41
CA LYS A 43 -16.56 -6.56 1.60
C LYS A 43 -15.96 -5.18 1.33
N LEU A 44 -15.39 -4.53 2.34
CA LEU A 44 -14.69 -3.25 2.22
C LEU A 44 -13.55 -3.33 1.19
N MET A 45 -12.73 -4.38 1.27
CA MET A 45 -11.59 -4.58 0.39
C MET A 45 -12.00 -5.05 -1.00
N GLU A 46 -13.04 -5.89 -1.14
CA GLU A 46 -13.66 -6.23 -2.43
C GLU A 46 -14.17 -4.96 -3.12
N ILE A 47 -14.82 -4.05 -2.39
CA ILE A 47 -15.23 -2.75 -2.92
C ILE A 47 -14.01 -1.93 -3.35
N LEU A 48 -12.93 -1.88 -2.56
CA LEU A 48 -11.68 -1.21 -2.94
C LEU A 48 -11.06 -1.82 -4.20
N ILE A 49 -10.90 -3.14 -4.27
CA ILE A 49 -10.29 -3.86 -5.40
C ILE A 49 -11.13 -3.68 -6.66
N CYS A 50 -12.45 -3.84 -6.55
CA CYS A 50 -13.38 -3.72 -7.68
C CYS A 50 -13.55 -2.28 -8.17
N LYS A 51 -13.62 -1.29 -7.26
CA LYS A 51 -13.89 0.11 -7.64
C LYS A 51 -12.62 0.92 -7.94
N VAL A 52 -11.51 0.65 -7.26
CA VAL A 52 -10.30 1.48 -7.33
C VAL A 52 -9.22 0.83 -8.20
N LEU A 53 -9.15 -0.50 -8.27
CA LEU A 53 -8.02 -1.19 -8.90
C LEU A 53 -8.35 -1.96 -10.17
N LYS A 54 -9.63 -2.19 -10.53
CA LYS A 54 -10.01 -3.15 -11.61
C LYS A 54 -9.18 -4.45 -11.50
N GLY A 55 -8.91 -4.87 -10.27
CA GLY A 55 -7.75 -5.71 -9.94
C GLY A 55 -7.97 -7.20 -10.20
N ASP A 56 -6.84 -7.90 -10.38
CA ASP A 56 -6.79 -9.36 -10.53
C ASP A 56 -6.61 -10.04 -9.15
N MET A 57 -7.44 -11.04 -8.85
CA MET A 57 -7.34 -11.83 -7.63
C MET A 57 -6.02 -12.61 -7.55
N GLN A 58 -5.44 -13.02 -8.68
CA GLN A 58 -4.13 -13.67 -8.71
C GLN A 58 -3.03 -12.71 -8.24
N ALA A 59 -3.10 -11.44 -8.63
CA ALA A 59 -2.18 -10.42 -8.15
C ALA A 59 -2.27 -10.24 -6.63
N MET A 60 -3.46 -10.35 -6.04
CA MET A 60 -3.63 -10.32 -4.59
C MET A 60 -2.98 -11.53 -3.90
N GLU A 61 -3.03 -12.71 -4.52
CA GLU A 61 -2.38 -13.92 -3.99
C GLU A 61 -0.85 -13.76 -3.93
N ASP A 62 -0.25 -13.18 -4.97
CA ASP A 62 1.19 -12.89 -5.03
C ASP A 62 1.68 -11.95 -3.93
N LEU A 63 0.79 -11.11 -3.39
CA LEU A 63 1.08 -10.19 -2.29
C LEU A 63 0.99 -10.85 -0.91
N THR A 64 0.48 -12.08 -0.80
CA THR A 64 0.45 -12.78 0.49
C THR A 64 1.84 -13.04 1.03
N TYR A 65 2.00 -13.10 2.36
CA TYR A 65 3.29 -13.42 2.98
C TYR A 65 3.86 -14.76 2.48
N LYS A 66 2.99 -15.75 2.26
CA LYS A 66 3.39 -17.06 1.76
C LYS A 66 4.05 -16.92 0.38
N ARG A 67 3.35 -16.31 -0.59
CA ARG A 67 3.86 -16.14 -1.96
C ARG A 67 5.09 -15.25 -2.02
N ARG A 68 5.10 -14.13 -1.27
CA ARG A 68 6.27 -13.24 -1.20
C ARG A 68 7.49 -13.93 -0.61
N LYS A 69 7.33 -14.71 0.47
CA LYS A 69 8.43 -15.49 1.05
C LYS A 69 8.98 -16.52 0.05
N GLU A 70 8.10 -17.28 -0.61
CA GLU A 70 8.48 -18.24 -1.65
C GLU A 70 9.24 -17.56 -2.81
N PHE A 71 8.79 -16.37 -3.23
CA PHE A 71 9.43 -15.58 -4.27
C PHE A 71 10.82 -15.09 -3.84
N LEU A 72 10.93 -14.48 -2.66
CA LEU A 72 12.19 -13.91 -2.17
C LEU A 72 13.27 -14.97 -1.90
N GLN A 73 12.87 -16.19 -1.49
CA GLN A 73 13.79 -17.32 -1.32
C GLN A 73 14.44 -17.77 -2.63
N LYS A 74 13.76 -17.62 -3.77
CA LYS A 74 14.28 -17.99 -5.09
C LYS A 74 14.95 -16.81 -5.77
N HIS A 75 14.39 -15.63 -5.56
CA HIS A 75 14.72 -14.41 -6.27
C HIS A 75 15.09 -13.35 -5.23
N HIS A 76 16.30 -13.47 -4.67
CA HIS A 76 16.85 -12.47 -3.77
C HIS A 76 17.11 -11.14 -4.50
N LEU A 77 17.23 -10.03 -3.74
CA LEU A 77 17.82 -8.81 -4.28
C LEU A 77 19.34 -8.89 -4.20
N PRO A 78 20.05 -8.48 -5.27
CA PRO A 78 21.50 -8.38 -5.25
C PRO A 78 21.94 -7.30 -4.25
N LYS A 79 23.06 -7.53 -3.55
CA LYS A 79 23.56 -6.60 -2.53
C LYS A 79 24.19 -5.35 -3.17
N GLU A 80 24.74 -5.52 -4.36
CA GLU A 80 25.35 -4.47 -5.17
C GLU A 80 24.31 -3.46 -5.69
N LEU A 81 23.06 -3.88 -5.88
CA LEU A 81 22.02 -3.03 -6.43
C LEU A 81 21.69 -1.89 -5.44
N PRO A 82 21.73 -0.61 -5.86
CA PRO A 82 21.22 0.49 -5.07
C PRO A 82 19.72 0.35 -4.88
N VAL A 83 19.24 0.43 -3.64
CA VAL A 83 17.82 0.32 -3.32
C VAL A 83 17.45 1.41 -2.32
N VAL A 84 16.39 2.14 -2.61
CA VAL A 84 15.73 3.09 -1.72
C VAL A 84 14.32 2.58 -1.45
N SER A 85 13.96 2.45 -0.17
CA SER A 85 12.60 2.14 0.26
C SER A 85 11.96 3.39 0.84
N PHE A 86 10.71 3.64 0.50
CA PHE A 86 9.90 4.72 1.05
C PHE A 86 8.62 4.14 1.62
N HIS A 87 8.28 4.53 2.84
CA HIS A 87 7.00 4.20 3.43
C HIS A 87 6.53 5.29 4.38
N THR A 88 5.23 5.28 4.62
CA THR A 88 4.56 6.15 5.57
C THR A 88 3.32 5.39 6.09
N GLU A 89 2.47 6.07 6.83
CA GLU A 89 1.29 5.50 7.45
C GLU A 89 0.05 6.35 7.17
N ALA A 90 -1.11 5.71 7.12
CA ALA A 90 -2.38 6.40 6.97
C ALA A 90 -2.75 7.14 8.27
N SER A 91 -3.48 8.24 8.12
CA SER A 91 -4.04 8.95 9.28
C SER A 91 -5.27 8.23 9.81
N ILE A 92 -5.14 7.61 10.99
CA ILE A 92 -6.24 6.91 11.69
C ILE A 92 -7.05 7.83 12.62
N SER A 93 -7.13 9.13 12.32
CA SER A 93 -7.84 10.07 13.20
C SER A 93 -9.35 9.75 13.26
N PRO A 94 -10.02 9.97 14.40
CA PRO A 94 -11.47 9.76 14.51
C PRO A 94 -12.28 10.54 13.48
N ALA A 95 -11.82 11.73 13.08
CA ALA A 95 -12.47 12.53 12.03
C ALA A 95 -12.43 11.84 10.65
N VAL A 96 -11.29 11.24 10.29
CA VAL A 96 -11.15 10.49 9.02
C VAL A 96 -12.00 9.23 9.06
N LEU A 97 -11.96 8.47 10.16
CA LEU A 97 -12.78 7.27 10.33
C LEU A 97 -14.30 7.57 10.36
N ALA A 98 -14.71 8.70 10.94
CA ALA A 98 -16.12 9.11 10.97
C ALA A 98 -16.72 9.33 9.58
N THR A 99 -15.90 9.56 8.55
CA THR A 99 -16.40 9.65 7.16
C THR A 99 -16.93 8.31 6.64
N LEU A 100 -16.47 7.17 7.16
CA LEU A 100 -17.08 5.86 6.89
C LEU A 100 -18.49 5.77 7.47
N SER A 101 -18.68 6.27 8.69
CA SER A 101 -19.98 6.27 9.37
C SER A 101 -20.96 7.23 8.69
N ARG A 102 -20.52 8.41 8.20
CA ARG A 102 -21.39 9.33 7.44
C ARG A 102 -21.90 8.71 6.15
N VAL A 103 -21.07 7.95 5.45
CA VAL A 103 -21.50 7.19 4.27
C VAL A 103 -22.46 6.08 4.70
N ALA A 104 -22.15 5.32 5.75
CA ALA A 104 -23.05 4.28 6.28
C ALA A 104 -24.42 4.81 6.77
N HIS A 105 -24.48 6.05 7.29
CA HIS A 105 -25.72 6.71 7.69
C HIS A 105 -26.50 7.28 6.49
N ALA A 106 -25.83 7.67 5.41
CA ALA A 106 -26.50 8.04 4.15
C ALA A 106 -27.10 6.82 3.43
N GLU A 107 -26.62 5.60 3.76
CA GLU A 107 -27.08 4.32 3.22
C GLU A 107 -28.24 3.68 4.02
N LEU A 108 -28.77 4.34 5.06
CA LEU A 108 -30.02 3.94 5.73
C LEU A 108 -31.17 4.81 5.20
N PRO A 109 -31.86 4.42 4.09
CA PRO A 109 -33.15 5.02 3.80
C PRO A 109 -34.08 4.63 4.94
N MET A 110 -34.62 5.64 5.62
CA MET A 110 -35.76 5.47 6.52
C MET A 110 -36.77 4.55 5.83
N MET A 111 -37.17 3.48 6.51
CA MET A 111 -38.27 2.62 6.07
C MET A 111 -39.50 3.50 5.78
N ALA A 112 -39.73 3.80 4.50
CA ALA A 112 -41.03 4.21 4.02
C ALA A 112 -41.63 2.99 3.32
N PRO A 113 -42.78 2.47 3.77
CA PRO A 113 -43.44 1.40 3.05
C PRO A 113 -43.99 2.04 1.78
N LEU A 114 -43.71 1.50 0.59
CA LEU A 114 -44.56 1.59 -0.60
C LEU A 114 -43.89 0.83 -1.78
N SER A 115 -44.45 -0.34 -2.05
CA SER A 115 -44.64 -1.02 -3.34
C SER A 115 -43.46 -1.40 -4.27
N ASP A 116 -43.52 -2.67 -4.69
CA ASP A 116 -42.95 -3.33 -5.88
C ASP A 116 -41.42 -3.40 -6.08
N GLY A 117 -40.83 -4.45 -5.48
CA GLY A 117 -40.30 -5.56 -6.28
C GLY A 117 -39.03 -5.38 -7.12
N GLN A 118 -38.23 -4.31 -6.94
CA GLN A 118 -36.90 -4.20 -7.56
C GLN A 118 -35.83 -3.88 -6.50
N PRO A 119 -34.73 -4.66 -6.40
CA PRO A 119 -33.64 -4.33 -5.49
C PRO A 119 -32.90 -3.09 -6.00
N ALA A 120 -33.20 -1.93 -5.41
CA ALA A 120 -32.47 -0.70 -5.64
C ALA A 120 -30.99 -0.88 -5.24
N ARG A 121 -30.10 -1.08 -6.21
CA ARG A 121 -28.66 -1.06 -6.00
C ARG A 121 -28.20 0.39 -5.85
N LEU A 122 -28.24 0.91 -4.63
CA LEU A 122 -27.59 2.18 -4.29
C LEU A 122 -26.06 2.02 -4.41
N PRO A 123 -25.37 2.86 -5.19
CA PRO A 123 -23.93 2.78 -5.33
C PRO A 123 -23.26 3.31 -4.07
N VAL A 124 -22.84 2.40 -3.18
CA VAL A 124 -22.07 2.73 -1.97
C VAL A 124 -20.75 3.43 -2.35
N VAL A 125 -20.69 4.76 -2.30
CA VAL A 125 -19.45 5.51 -2.57
C VAL A 125 -18.67 5.62 -1.27
N MET A 126 -17.71 4.72 -1.07
CA MET A 126 -16.81 4.82 0.07
C MET A 126 -15.61 5.73 -0.24
N PRO A 127 -15.33 6.76 0.57
CA PRO A 127 -14.15 7.58 0.38
C PRO A 127 -12.87 6.74 0.54
N LEU A 128 -12.01 6.74 -0.47
CA LEU A 128 -10.80 5.92 -0.54
C LEU A 128 -9.89 6.09 0.70
N GLY A 129 -9.61 7.33 1.09
CA GLY A 129 -8.78 7.60 2.27
C GLY A 129 -9.39 7.11 3.58
N ALA A 130 -10.73 7.08 3.68
CA ALA A 130 -11.43 6.54 4.84
C ALA A 130 -11.32 5.02 4.92
N ALA A 131 -11.43 4.35 3.77
CA ALA A 131 -11.20 2.91 3.65
C ALA A 131 -9.76 2.55 4.05
N MET A 132 -8.76 3.30 3.54
CA MET A 132 -7.35 3.12 3.91
C MET A 132 -7.12 3.31 5.41
N ALA A 133 -7.74 4.33 6.02
CA ALA A 133 -7.64 4.55 7.47
C ALA A 133 -8.26 3.41 8.29
N ALA A 134 -9.39 2.83 7.87
CA ALA A 134 -9.97 1.67 8.54
C ALA A 134 -9.11 0.41 8.42
N CYS A 135 -8.55 0.16 7.23
CA CYS A 135 -7.62 -0.95 7.05
C CYS A 135 -6.36 -0.76 7.90
N ALA A 136 -5.81 0.46 7.96
CA ALA A 136 -4.67 0.77 8.80
C ALA A 136 -4.97 0.60 10.29
N GLN A 137 -6.16 1.01 10.74
CA GLN A 137 -6.62 0.83 12.11
C GLN A 137 -6.75 -0.65 12.48
N LEU A 138 -7.28 -1.47 11.57
CA LEU A 138 -7.37 -2.92 11.78
C LEU A 138 -5.97 -3.54 11.94
N LEU A 139 -5.05 -3.21 11.03
CA LEU A 139 -3.68 -3.72 11.08
C LEU A 139 -2.99 -3.32 12.39
N LEU A 140 -3.18 -2.08 12.83
CA LEU A 140 -2.65 -1.61 14.11
C LEU A 140 -3.25 -2.37 15.31
N VAL A 141 -4.56 -2.63 15.32
CA VAL A 141 -5.19 -3.36 16.44
C VAL A 141 -4.66 -4.78 16.51
N ARG A 142 -4.58 -5.45 15.36
CA ARG A 142 -4.31 -6.88 15.27
C ARG A 142 -2.82 -7.23 15.33
N TYR A 143 -2.01 -6.52 14.54
CA TYR A 143 -0.59 -6.81 14.39
C TYR A 143 0.29 -5.87 15.21
N LYS A 144 -0.28 -4.81 15.79
CA LYS A 144 0.47 -3.74 16.49
C LYS A 144 1.43 -2.99 15.58
N GLU A 145 1.19 -3.03 14.28
CA GLU A 145 2.03 -2.40 13.27
C GLU A 145 1.31 -1.25 12.57
N GLN A 146 2.07 -0.17 12.33
CA GLN A 146 1.59 0.98 11.55
C GLN A 146 1.65 0.65 10.06
N SER A 147 0.71 1.17 9.29
CA SER A 147 0.57 0.89 7.86
C SER A 147 -0.03 2.08 7.11
N ASP A 148 0.14 2.08 5.80
CA ASP A 148 -0.48 3.04 4.87
C ASP A 148 -1.93 2.68 4.49
N GLY A 149 -2.49 1.63 5.09
CA GLY A 149 -3.80 1.08 4.76
C GLY A 149 -3.73 -0.26 4.04
N LEU A 150 -2.65 -0.58 3.31
CA LEU A 150 -2.50 -1.87 2.61
C LEU A 150 -1.22 -2.61 2.99
N VAL A 151 -0.15 -1.88 3.28
CA VAL A 151 1.20 -2.40 3.52
C VAL A 151 1.67 -1.92 4.88
N ALA A 152 2.09 -2.85 5.74
CA ALA A 152 2.73 -2.49 6.99
C ALA A 152 4.10 -1.86 6.72
N ARG A 153 4.51 -0.87 7.52
CA ARG A 153 5.77 -0.16 7.30
C ARG A 153 6.97 -1.10 7.24
N CYS A 154 7.00 -2.10 8.12
CA CYS A 154 8.07 -3.11 8.14
C CYS A 154 8.14 -3.93 6.85
N ASP A 155 7.00 -4.21 6.22
CA ASP A 155 6.93 -4.96 4.96
C ASP A 155 7.29 -4.13 3.74
N ALA A 156 7.30 -2.81 3.87
CA ALA A 156 7.77 -1.89 2.84
C ALA A 156 9.29 -1.64 2.89
N GLU A 157 9.97 -2.09 3.95
CA GLU A 157 11.42 -1.92 4.10
C GLU A 157 12.17 -3.10 3.47
N VAL A 158 12.91 -2.83 2.39
CA VAL A 158 13.80 -3.83 1.81
C VAL A 158 15.09 -3.93 2.64
N PRO A 159 15.50 -5.13 3.10
CA PRO A 159 16.76 -5.30 3.79
C PRO A 159 17.95 -4.78 2.98
N GLY A 160 18.79 -3.96 3.62
CA GLY A 160 19.97 -3.35 2.97
C GLY A 160 19.68 -2.13 2.10
N SER A 161 18.42 -1.67 2.02
CA SER A 161 18.07 -0.42 1.35
C SER A 161 18.28 0.80 2.25
N ILE A 162 18.39 1.98 1.65
CA ILE A 162 18.18 3.24 2.37
C ILE A 162 16.68 3.44 2.55
N VAL A 163 16.23 3.64 3.79
CA VAL A 163 14.80 3.77 4.08
C VAL A 163 14.45 5.22 4.41
N VAL A 164 13.56 5.79 3.62
CA VAL A 164 12.99 7.13 3.80
C VAL A 164 11.69 7.02 4.60
N ARG A 165 11.66 7.68 5.77
CA ARG A 165 10.56 7.61 6.75
C ARG A 165 10.03 9.02 7.08
N PRO A 166 9.23 9.66 6.20
CA PRO A 166 8.64 10.95 6.49
C PRO A 166 7.72 10.90 7.73
N LYS A 167 7.64 12.01 8.47
CA LYS A 167 6.70 12.15 9.60
C LYS A 167 5.26 12.38 9.14
N ARG A 168 5.08 12.92 7.93
CA ARG A 168 3.75 13.18 7.35
C ARG A 168 3.07 11.86 7.02
N LYS A 169 1.83 11.72 7.47
CA LYS A 169 0.99 10.54 7.27
C LYS A 169 0.31 10.61 5.91
N LEU A 170 0.62 9.68 5.02
CA LEU A 170 0.03 9.58 3.69
C LEU A 170 -0.43 8.13 3.52
N ASP A 171 -1.66 7.94 3.04
CA ASP A 171 -2.17 6.60 2.79
C ASP A 171 -1.55 5.99 1.52
N HIS A 172 -1.85 4.73 1.25
CA HIS A 172 -1.31 4.01 0.09
C HIS A 172 -1.76 4.61 -1.25
N ALA A 173 -2.96 5.23 -1.28
CA ALA A 173 -3.53 5.79 -2.48
C ALA A 173 -2.91 7.14 -2.85
N TRP A 174 -2.34 7.85 -1.88
CA TRP A 174 -1.78 9.19 -2.08
C TRP A 174 -0.68 9.21 -3.17
N MET A 175 0.21 8.23 -3.22
CA MET A 175 1.25 8.16 -4.25
C MET A 175 0.70 8.12 -5.69
N VAL A 176 -0.52 7.61 -5.87
CA VAL A 176 -1.13 7.39 -7.19
C VAL A 176 -2.15 8.48 -7.54
N TYR A 177 -2.91 8.96 -6.55
CA TYR A 177 -4.08 9.83 -6.77
C TYR A 177 -3.93 11.26 -6.26
N SER A 178 -2.77 11.63 -5.70
CA SER A 178 -2.48 12.99 -5.20
C SER A 178 -2.65 14.08 -6.26
N SER A 179 -2.36 13.79 -7.54
CA SER A 179 -2.51 14.75 -8.64
C SER A 179 -3.96 15.12 -8.97
N LEU A 180 -4.96 14.44 -8.39
CA LEU A 180 -6.38 14.78 -8.54
C LEU A 180 -6.85 15.85 -7.54
N ARG A 181 -5.98 16.26 -6.61
CA ARG A 181 -6.28 17.25 -5.58
C ARG A 181 -5.33 18.43 -5.75
N ASP A 182 -5.81 19.51 -6.37
CA ASP A 182 -5.12 20.79 -6.43
C ASP A 182 -5.16 21.48 -5.06
N ASP A 183 -4.55 20.88 -4.04
CA ASP A 183 -4.37 21.50 -2.72
C ASP A 183 -2.87 21.79 -2.51
N PRO A 184 -2.43 23.06 -2.55
CA PRO A 184 -1.03 23.43 -2.35
C PRO A 184 -0.51 23.15 -0.93
N SER A 185 -1.37 22.76 0.01
CA SER A 185 -0.98 22.29 1.35
C SER A 185 -0.72 20.77 1.42
N GLU A 186 -1.17 20.00 0.42
CA GLU A 186 -0.87 18.57 0.31
C GLU A 186 0.60 18.34 -0.09
N ALA A 187 1.13 17.17 0.24
CA ALA A 187 2.46 16.82 -0.27
C ALA A 187 2.34 16.57 -1.77
N ASP A 188 3.35 17.00 -2.54
CA ASP A 188 3.43 16.73 -3.96
C ASP A 188 4.12 15.38 -4.20
N ALA A 189 3.39 14.41 -4.77
CA ALA A 189 3.95 13.10 -5.07
C ALA A 189 5.03 13.16 -6.16
N ALA A 190 4.97 14.13 -7.08
CA ALA A 190 6.02 14.30 -8.08
C ALA A 190 7.35 14.72 -7.43
N GLN A 191 7.31 15.66 -6.49
CA GLN A 191 8.49 16.06 -5.71
C GLN A 191 9.04 14.90 -4.87
N VAL A 192 8.18 14.08 -4.26
CA VAL A 192 8.63 12.88 -3.54
C VAL A 192 9.28 11.88 -4.49
N CYS A 193 8.68 11.61 -5.65
CA CYS A 193 9.27 10.75 -6.67
C CYS A 193 10.64 11.26 -7.14
N GLU A 194 10.77 12.55 -7.43
CA GLU A 194 12.03 13.18 -7.82
C GLU A 194 13.09 13.04 -6.72
N ALA A 195 12.73 13.30 -5.46
CA ALA A 195 13.63 13.16 -4.33
C ALA A 195 14.10 11.71 -4.14
N LEU A 196 13.21 10.71 -4.29
CA LEU A 196 13.56 9.30 -4.19
C LEU A 196 14.51 8.86 -5.32
N LEU A 197 14.28 9.33 -6.55
CA LEU A 197 15.15 9.03 -7.69
C LEU A 197 16.51 9.72 -7.56
N THR A 198 16.53 10.97 -7.09
CA THR A 198 17.76 11.71 -6.82
C THR A 198 18.61 10.98 -5.78
N LEU A 199 18.00 10.61 -4.64
CA LEU A 199 18.66 9.83 -3.61
C LEU A 199 19.19 8.50 -4.15
N LEU A 200 18.43 7.81 -4.99
CA LEU A 200 18.86 6.56 -5.61
C LEU A 200 20.12 6.73 -6.48
N VAL A 201 20.17 7.81 -7.26
CA VAL A 201 21.34 8.14 -8.10
C VAL A 201 22.57 8.41 -7.23
N GLU A 202 22.44 9.20 -6.17
CA GLU A 202 23.52 9.52 -5.23
C GLU A 202 24.07 8.25 -4.56
N VAL A 203 23.18 7.38 -4.07
CA VAL A 203 23.55 6.08 -3.47
C VAL A 203 24.26 5.19 -4.48
N GLY A 204 23.78 5.17 -5.73
CA GLY A 204 24.41 4.42 -6.80
C GLY A 204 25.81 4.92 -7.14
N GLN A 205 26.01 6.24 -7.19
CA GLN A 205 27.33 6.84 -7.39
C GLN A 205 28.29 6.48 -6.25
N LYS A 206 27.84 6.64 -5.01
CA LYS A 206 28.64 6.31 -3.82
C LYS A 206 29.06 4.84 -3.80
N LYS A 207 28.14 3.91 -4.06
CA LYS A 207 28.46 2.47 -4.15
C LYS A 207 29.49 2.16 -5.25
N ARG A 208 29.40 2.81 -6.41
CA ARG A 208 30.39 2.62 -7.50
C ARG A 208 31.78 3.13 -7.11
N HIS A 209 31.85 4.29 -6.46
CA HIS A 209 33.12 4.81 -5.94
C HIS A 209 33.74 3.88 -4.88
N GLU A 210 32.94 3.37 -3.95
CA GLU A 210 33.41 2.42 -2.91
C GLU A 210 33.94 1.11 -3.49
N LEU A 211 33.37 0.62 -4.60
CA LEU A 211 33.86 -0.56 -5.29
C LEU A 211 35.18 -0.28 -6.01
N SER A 212 35.27 0.84 -6.74
CA SER A 212 36.49 1.25 -7.45
C SER A 212 37.69 1.42 -6.51
N MET A 213 37.47 1.88 -5.27
CA MET A 213 38.55 2.07 -4.28
C MET A 213 38.98 0.78 -3.56
N LYS A 214 38.21 -0.32 -3.68
CA LYS A 214 38.58 -1.62 -3.09
C LYS A 214 39.38 -2.50 -4.05
N ASP A 215 39.36 -2.16 -5.33
CA ASP A 215 40.07 -2.85 -6.40
C ASP A 215 41.45 -2.22 -6.69
N GLU A 216 41.83 -1.15 -5.96
CA GLU A 216 43.17 -0.53 -5.91
C GLU A 216 43.96 -0.98 -4.67
#